data_AF-A0A5A7RUG9-F1
#
_entry.id   AF-A0A5A7RUG9-F1
#
_cell.length_a   1.000
_cell.length_b   1.000
_cell.length_c   1.000
_cell.angle_alpha   90.00
_cell.angle_beta   90.00
_cell.angle_gamma   90.00
#
_symmetry.space_group_name_H-M   'P 1'
#
loop_
_entity.id
_entity.type
_entity.pdbx_description
1 polymer ?
#
loop_
_entity_poly.entity_id
_entity_poly.type
_entity_poly.pdbx_seq_one_letter_code
_entity_poly.pdbx_strand_id
1 'polypeptide(L)' 'AGIPCGVLSVPTRYMHSGVEIIDLNDLKRGAELMTRALENAGRYFNV' A
#
# COMPACT_ATOMS: atom_id res chain seq x y z
N ALA A 1 12.80 -12.73 -10.24
CA ALA A 1 13.58 -11.49 -10.07
C ALA A 1 13.56 -10.72 -11.38
N GLY A 2 13.56 -9.38 -11.37
CA GLY A 2 13.55 -8.55 -12.59
C GLY A 2 12.25 -7.80 -12.89
N ILE A 3 11.21 -7.94 -12.05
CA ILE A 3 10.03 -7.07 -12.08
C ILE A 3 10.25 -5.95 -11.05
N PRO A 4 10.08 -4.67 -11.42
CA PRO A 4 10.06 -3.58 -10.45
C PRO A 4 8.92 -3.78 -9.45
N CYS A 5 9.25 -3.94 -8.18
CA CYS A 5 8.28 -4.19 -7.11
C CYS A 5 8.46 -3.17 -5.99
N GLY A 6 7.35 -2.77 -5.38
CA GLY A 6 7.31 -1.96 -4.17
C GLY A 6 6.29 -2.55 -3.20
N VAL A 7 6.45 -2.25 -1.91
CA VAL A 7 5.51 -2.66 -0.87
C VAL A 7 4.91 -1.41 -0.24
N LEU A 8 3.58 -1.38 -0.18
CA LEU A 8 2.84 -0.39 0.59
C LEU A 8 2.14 -1.11 1.74
N SER A 9 2.29 -0.58 2.95
CA SER A 9 1.71 -1.18 4.15
C SER A 9 0.87 -0.15 4.91
N VAL A 10 -0.15 -0.63 5.61
CA VAL A 10 -0.94 0.16 6.55
C VAL A 10 -0.36 -0.06 7.96
N PRO A 11 -0.06 1.00 8.73
CA PRO A 11 0.39 0.84 10.10
C PRO A 11 -0.64 0.09 10.94
N THR A 12 -0.16 -0.86 11.75
CA THR A 12 -1.00 -1.63 12.68
C THR A 12 -0.33 -1.70 14.05
N ARG A 13 -1.13 -1.76 15.12
CA ARG A 13 -0.68 -2.11 16.46
C ARG A 13 -1.19 -3.51 16.82
N TYR A 14 -0.38 -4.22 17.59
CA TYR A 14 -0.66 -5.58 18.06
C TYR A 14 -0.78 -6.62 16.94
N MET A 15 0.02 -6.45 15.88
CA MET A 15 0.17 -7.44 14.81
C MET A 15 0.44 -8.82 15.40
N HIS A 16 -0.27 -9.84 14.93
CA HIS A 16 -0.24 -11.23 15.45
C HIS A 16 -0.87 -11.45 16.83
N SER A 17 -1.68 -10.53 17.32
CA SER A 17 -2.55 -10.78 18.47
C SER A 17 -3.98 -11.14 18.03
N GLY A 18 -4.82 -11.60 18.96
CA GLY A 18 -6.24 -11.83 18.69
C GLY A 18 -7.05 -10.55 18.44
N VAL A 19 -6.46 -9.37 18.59
CA VAL A 19 -7.09 -8.07 18.33
C VAL A 19 -6.07 -7.06 17.77
N GLU A 20 -6.13 -6.82 16.47
CA GLU A 20 -5.29 -5.83 15.80
C GLU A 20 -6.00 -4.49 15.65
N ILE A 21 -5.22 -3.41 15.63
CA ILE A 21 -5.74 -2.04 15.53
C ILE A 21 -5.04 -1.30 14.40
N ILE A 22 -5.84 -0.69 13.52
CA ILE A 22 -5.38 0.21 12.46
C ILE A 22 -6.08 1.57 12.59
N ASP A 23 -5.47 2.62 12.01
CA ASP A 23 -6.15 3.90 11.80
C ASP A 23 -6.95 3.87 10.49
N LEU A 24 -8.23 4.25 10.53
CA LEU A 24 -9.09 4.22 9.36
C LEU A 24 -8.69 5.24 8.28
N ASN A 25 -8.05 6.35 8.65
CA ASN A 25 -7.53 7.32 7.70
C ASN A 25 -6.28 6.80 7.00
N ASP A 26 -5.40 6.09 7.71
CA ASP A 26 -4.23 5.46 7.09
C ASP A 26 -4.65 4.41 6.06
N LEU A 27 -5.70 3.61 6.35
CA LEU A 27 -6.27 2.67 5.39
C LEU A 27 -6.79 3.39 4.13
N LYS A 28 -7.58 4.46 4.30
CA LYS A 28 -8.15 5.23 3.18
C LYS A 28 -7.07 5.89 2.34
N ARG A 29 -6.09 6.55 2.97
CA ARG A 29 -4.97 7.22 2.28
C ARG A 29 -4.04 6.21 1.62
N GLY A 30 -3.82 5.04 2.23
CA GLY A 30 -3.08 3.95 1.62
C GLY A 30 -3.76 3.43 0.35
N ALA A 31 -5.08 3.24 0.37
CA ALA A 31 -5.85 2.85 -0.81
C ALA A 31 -5.80 3.92 -1.93
N GLU A 32 -5.90 5.21 -1.56
CA GLU A 32 -5.74 6.32 -2.48
C GLU A 32 -4.35 6.31 -3.12
N LEU A 33 -3.30 6.18 -2.32
CA LEU A 33 -1.92 6.13 -2.80
C LEU A 33 -1.69 4.94 -3.75
N MET A 34 -2.20 3.76 -3.42
CA MET A 34 -2.13 2.58 -4.28
C MET A 34 -2.79 2.83 -5.64
N THR A 35 -3.98 3.44 -5.62
CA THR A 35 -4.72 3.78 -6.84
C THR A 35 -3.91 4.75 -7.71
N ARG A 36 -3.39 5.82 -7.11
CA ARG A 36 -2.54 6.80 -7.81
C ARG A 36 -1.26 6.17 -8.35
N ALA A 37 -0.66 5.22 -7.64
CA ALA A 37 0.53 4.52 -8.10
C ALA A 37 0.23 3.70 -9.36
N LEU A 38 -0.91 3.00 -9.41
CA LEU A 38 -1.34 2.24 -10.57
C LEU A 38 -1.66 3.14 -11.78
N GLU A 39 -2.37 4.25 -11.57
CA GLU A 39 -2.65 5.25 -12.61
C GLU A 39 -1.37 5.83 -13.23
N ASN A 40 -0.33 6.01 -12.42
CA ASN A 40 0.95 6.56 -12.86
C ASN A 40 1.96 5.52 -13.34
N ALA A 41 1.72 4.22 -13.14
CA ALA A 41 2.71 3.16 -13.37
C ALA A 41 3.24 3.17 -14.82
N GLY A 42 2.35 3.34 -15.81
CA GLY A 42 2.74 3.38 -17.23
C GLY A 42 3.64 4.55 -17.62
N ARG A 43 3.74 5.61 -16.80
CA ARG A 43 4.69 6.70 -17.03
C ARG A 43 6.13 6.30 -16.70
N TYR A 44 6.32 5.36 -15.78
CA TYR A 44 7.62 5.00 -15.22
C TYR A 44 8.10 3.62 -15.67
N PHE A 45 7.17 2.72 -15.95
CA PHE A 45 7.43 1.41 -16.49
C PHE A 45 6.90 1.41 -17.92
N ASN A 46 7.79 1.18 -18.87
CA ASN A 46 7.49 1.16 -20.30
C ASN A 46 6.76 -0.16 -20.63
N VAL A 47 5.50 -0.28 -20.18
CA VAL A 47 4.62 -1.43 -20.41
C VAL A 47 3.97 -1.33 -21.78
#